data_AF-A0A969WLE6-F1
#
_entry.id   AF-A0A969WLE6-F1
#
_cell.length_a   1.000
_cell.length_b   1.000
_cell.length_c   1.000
_cell.angle_alpha   90.00
_cell.angle_beta   90.00
_cell.angle_gamma   90.00
#
_symmetry.space_group_name_H-M   'P 1'
#
loop_
_entity.id
_entity.type
_entity.pdbx_description
1 polymer ?
#
loop_
_entity_poly.entity_id
_entity_poly.type
_entity_poly.pdbx_seq_one_letter_code
_entity_poly.pdbx_strand_id
1 'polypeptide(L)'
;MRCNYCRIGRYQPTTVPYYSRFAQRIMVIPHVPAQKCDVCGHISHDADFILRMQYMLDELTAVAADPATITPPAAPNQNDDWYTSRRSS
;
A
#
# COMPACT_ATOMS: atom_id res chain seq x y z
N MET A 1 -21.80 -4.11 -15.81
CA MET A 1 -22.04 -3.04 -16.80
C MET A 1 -21.39 -3.38 -18.15
N ARG A 2 -21.72 -2.71 -19.27
CA ARG A 2 -20.99 -2.92 -20.56
C ARG A 2 -19.56 -2.39 -20.44
N CYS A 3 -18.61 -3.03 -21.14
CA CYS A 3 -17.23 -2.58 -21.14
C CYS A 3 -17.06 -1.27 -21.93
N ASN A 4 -16.66 -0.19 -21.26
CA ASN A 4 -16.43 1.10 -21.93
C ASN A 4 -15.19 1.11 -22.84
N TYR A 5 -14.29 0.13 -22.69
CA TYR A 5 -13.08 0.00 -23.49
C TYR A 5 -13.35 -0.70 -24.82
N CYS A 6 -13.82 -1.96 -24.79
CA CYS A 6 -14.06 -2.72 -26.03
C CYS A 6 -15.50 -2.62 -26.57
N ARG A 7 -16.47 -2.14 -25.76
CA ARG A 7 -17.91 -2.06 -26.08
C ARG A 7 -18.61 -3.38 -26.44
N ILE A 8 -17.89 -4.50 -26.44
CA ILE A 8 -18.38 -5.84 -26.78
C ILE A 8 -18.71 -6.62 -25.49
N GLY A 9 -17.76 -6.70 -24.57
CA GLY A 9 -17.88 -7.50 -23.34
C GLY A 9 -18.65 -6.83 -22.21
N ARG A 10 -18.82 -7.58 -21.12
CA ARG A 10 -19.40 -7.12 -19.86
C ARG A 10 -18.35 -7.19 -18.74
N TYR A 11 -18.41 -6.22 -17.86
CA TYR A 11 -17.62 -6.24 -16.63
C TYR A 11 -18.21 -7.23 -15.63
N GLN A 12 -17.37 -8.14 -15.15
CA GLN A 12 -17.67 -9.13 -14.12
C GLN A 12 -16.91 -8.79 -12.82
N PRO A 13 -17.52 -8.94 -11.63
CA PRO A 13 -16.84 -8.75 -10.36
C PRO A 13 -15.62 -9.66 -10.21
N THR A 14 -14.53 -9.13 -9.68
CA THR A 14 -13.31 -9.88 -9.42
C THR A 14 -12.47 -9.21 -8.33
N THR A 15 -11.34 -9.83 -7.97
CA THR A 15 -10.33 -9.23 -7.10
C THR A 15 -8.99 -9.20 -7.81
N VAL A 16 -8.31 -8.05 -7.80
CA VAL A 16 -7.02 -7.85 -8.48
C VAL A 16 -6.04 -7.12 -7.55
N PRO A 17 -4.73 -7.28 -7.72
CA PRO A 17 -3.76 -6.46 -7.00
C PRO A 17 -3.81 -5.02 -7.51
N TYR A 18 -3.87 -4.06 -6.59
CA TYR A 18 -3.72 -2.64 -6.88
C TYR A 18 -2.27 -2.22 -6.65
N TYR A 19 -1.70 -1.54 -7.63
CA TYR A 19 -0.33 -1.03 -7.60
C TYR A 19 -0.38 0.49 -7.61
N SER A 20 0.32 1.11 -6.67
CA SER A 20 0.50 2.56 -6.65
C SER A 20 1.91 2.92 -6.20
N ARG A 21 2.37 4.09 -6.63
CA ARG A 21 3.64 4.64 -6.15
C ARG A 21 3.35 5.57 -4.98
N PHE A 22 4.05 5.36 -3.88
CA PHE A 22 4.02 6.24 -2.72
C PHE A 22 5.44 6.69 -2.39
N ALA A 23 5.72 7.98 -2.61
CA ALA A 23 7.07 8.54 -2.59
C ALA A 23 8.05 7.76 -3.48
N GLN A 24 9.13 7.20 -2.91
CA GLN A 24 10.13 6.39 -3.61
C GLN A 24 9.91 4.88 -3.48
N ARG A 25 8.72 4.44 -3.03
CA ARG A 25 8.38 3.04 -2.84
C ARG A 25 7.16 2.65 -3.67
N ILE A 26 7.08 1.37 -4.03
CA ILE A 26 5.90 0.77 -4.66
C ILE A 26 5.04 0.17 -3.54
N MET A 27 3.77 0.53 -3.54
CA MET A 27 2.75 -0.06 -2.69
C MET A 27 1.97 -1.10 -3.51
N VAL A 28 1.77 -2.26 -2.91
CA VAL A 28 0.96 -3.34 -3.48
C VAL A 28 -0.15 -3.67 -2.49
N ILE A 29 -1.39 -3.52 -2.91
CA ILE A 29 -2.56 -3.92 -2.10
C ILE A 29 -3.17 -5.15 -2.77
N PRO A 30 -3.08 -6.33 -2.16
CA PRO A 30 -3.64 -7.54 -2.73
C PRO A 30 -5.17 -7.56 -2.58
N HIS A 31 -5.84 -8.37 -3.40
CA HIS A 31 -7.27 -8.69 -3.31
C HIS A 31 -8.23 -7.48 -3.32
N VAL A 32 -7.94 -6.46 -4.12
CA VAL A 32 -8.80 -5.28 -4.24
C VAL A 32 -10.03 -5.59 -5.10
N PRO A 33 -11.25 -5.23 -4.65
CA PRO A 33 -12.46 -5.33 -5.46
C PRO A 33 -12.35 -4.54 -6.76
N ALA A 34 -12.62 -5.22 -7.87
CA ALA A 34 -12.60 -4.61 -9.20
C ALA A 34 -13.63 -5.29 -10.10
N GLN A 35 -13.79 -4.76 -11.31
CA GLN A 35 -14.48 -5.44 -12.38
C GLN A 35 -13.56 -5.68 -13.57
N LYS A 36 -13.57 -6.91 -14.10
CA LYS A 36 -12.78 -7.30 -15.26
C LYS A 36 -13.70 -7.62 -16.43
N CYS A 37 -13.39 -7.10 -17.60
CA CYS A 37 -14.11 -7.43 -18.83
C CYS A 37 -13.86 -8.89 -19.20
N ASP A 38 -14.95 -9.64 -19.45
CA ASP A 38 -14.92 -11.04 -19.87
C ASP A 38 -14.37 -11.26 -21.29
N VAL A 39 -14.32 -10.20 -22.11
CA VAL A 39 -13.82 -10.26 -23.50
C VAL A 39 -12.40 -9.70 -23.64
N CYS A 40 -12.17 -8.44 -23.25
CA CYS A 40 -10.88 -7.78 -23.48
C CYS A 40 -9.95 -7.78 -22.26
N GLY A 41 -10.43 -8.22 -21.10
CA GLY A 41 -9.65 -8.23 -19.86
C GLY A 41 -9.41 -6.87 -19.21
N HIS A 42 -9.96 -5.77 -19.75
CA HIS A 42 -9.85 -4.45 -19.12
C HIS A 42 -10.35 -4.48 -17.67
N ILE A 43 -9.60 -3.86 -16.77
CA ILE A 43 -9.88 -3.79 -15.33
C ILE A 43 -10.36 -2.39 -14.97
N SER A 44 -11.51 -2.32 -14.31
CA SER A 44 -12.00 -1.11 -13.66
C SER A 44 -11.97 -1.33 -12.16
N HIS A 45 -11.17 -0.55 -11.43
CA HIS A 45 -11.21 -0.57 -9.97
C HIS A 45 -12.52 0.03 -9.47
N ASP A 46 -12.94 -0.38 -8.28
CA ASP A 46 -14.07 0.20 -7.58
C ASP A 46 -13.80 1.69 -7.26
N ALA A 47 -14.75 2.57 -7.58
CA ALA A 47 -14.57 4.01 -7.45
C ALA A 47 -14.45 4.45 -5.97
N ASP A 48 -15.21 3.81 -5.07
CA ASP A 48 -15.17 4.10 -3.64
C ASP A 48 -13.85 3.64 -3.04
N PHE A 49 -13.33 2.49 -3.49
CA PHE A 49 -11.99 2.04 -3.11
C PHE A 49 -10.92 3.07 -3.50
N ILE A 50 -10.92 3.54 -4.75
CA ILE A 50 -9.93 4.52 -5.23
C ILE A 50 -10.01 5.83 -4.45
N LEU A 51 -11.22 6.34 -4.20
CA LEU A 51 -11.42 7.59 -3.46
C LEU A 51 -10.92 7.50 -2.01
N ARG A 52 -11.25 6.41 -1.31
CA ARG A 52 -10.75 6.18 0.05
C ARG A 52 -9.24 5.98 0.07
N MET A 53 -8.69 5.31 -0.94
CA MET A 53 -7.25 5.11 -1.06
C MET A 53 -6.52 6.45 -1.22
N GLN A 54 -7.02 7.32 -2.11
CA GLN A 54 -6.46 8.66 -2.29
C GLN A 54 -6.49 9.47 -0.98
N TYR A 55 -7.63 9.47 -0.29
CA TYR A 55 -7.75 10.15 1.00
C TYR A 55 -6.71 9.69 2.04
N MET A 56 -6.53 8.36 2.19
CA MET A 56 -5.53 7.82 3.13
C MET A 56 -4.10 8.20 2.74
N LEU A 57 -3.79 8.18 1.44
CA LEU A 57 -2.44 8.56 0.97
C LEU A 57 -2.20 10.06 1.20
N ASP A 58 -3.19 10.91 0.96
CA ASP A 58 -3.10 12.35 1.21
C ASP A 58 -2.85 12.64 2.70
N GLU A 59 -3.60 11.99 3.60
CA GLU A 59 -3.40 12.12 5.05
C GLU A 59 -1.98 11.72 5.48
N LEU A 60 -1.47 10.59 4.98
CA LEU A 60 -0.11 10.15 5.28
C LEU A 60 0.96 11.11 4.74
N THR A 61 0.75 11.75 3.59
CA THR A 61 1.68 12.77 3.08
C THR A 61 1.60 14.08 3.85
N ALA A 62 0.41 14.49 4.30
CA ALA A 62 0.22 15.69 5.10
C ALA A 62 0.94 15.58 6.45
N VAL A 63 0.89 14.40 7.09
CA VAL A 63 1.63 14.12 8.34
C VAL A 63 3.14 14.07 8.10
N ALA A 64 3.59 13.54 6.95
CA ALA A 64 5.02 13.46 6.62
C ALA A 64 5.66 14.82 6.27
N ALA A 65 4.86 15.83 5.95
CA ALA A 65 5.33 17.19 5.68
C ALA A 65 5.67 17.99 6.95
N ASP A 66 5.36 17.45 8.13
CA ASP A 66 5.72 18.04 9.41
C ASP A 66 7.08 17.48 9.88
N PRO A 67 8.19 18.26 9.82
CA PRO A 67 9.55 17.76 10.08
C PRO A 67 9.80 17.34 11.53
N ALA A 68 8.81 17.46 12.43
CA ALA A 68 8.95 17.18 13.85
C ALA A 68 8.75 15.71 14.27
N THR A 69 8.23 14.83 13.40
CA THR A 69 7.67 13.54 13.87
C THR A 69 8.52 12.30 13.58
N ILE A 70 9.62 12.40 12.82
CA ILE A 70 10.55 11.26 12.65
C ILE A 70 11.75 11.45 13.56
N THR A 71 11.55 11.33 14.88
CA THR A 71 12.64 10.95 15.78
C THR A 71 12.64 9.42 15.82
N PRO A 72 13.64 8.73 15.22
CA PRO A 72 13.81 7.31 15.45
C PRO A 72 13.89 7.06 16.96
N PRO A 73 13.25 6.01 17.51
CA PRO A 73 13.52 5.63 18.90
C PRO A 73 15.03 5.51 19.05
N ALA A 74 15.58 6.23 20.04
CA ALA A 74 17.00 6.21 20.33
C ALA A 74 17.48 4.76 20.33
N ALA A 75 18.48 4.45 19.51
CA ALA A 75 19.06 3.12 19.44
C ALA A 75 19.38 2.67 20.88
N PRO A 76 18.99 1.46 21.29
CA PRO A 76 19.36 0.97 22.61
C PRO A 76 20.88 1.02 22.73
N ASN A 77 21.35 1.67 23.79
CA ASN A 77 22.77 1.81 24.11
C ASN A 77 23.43 0.43 24.10
N GLN A 78 24.34 0.18 23.15
CA GLN A 78 25.06 -1.09 23.00
C GLN A 78 26.09 -1.36 24.12
N ASN A 79 26.10 -0.57 25.19
CA ASN A 79 26.94 -0.79 26.37
C ASN A 79 26.31 -1.73 27.42
N ASP A 80 25.27 -2.49 27.08
CA ASP A 80 24.84 -3.59 27.93
C ASP A 80 25.87 -4.74 27.85
N ASP A 81 26.79 -4.70 28.82
CA ASP A 81 27.85 -5.65 29.19
C ASP A 81 27.37 -7.09 29.39
N TRP A 82 26.79 -7.72 28.36
CA TRP A 82 26.33 -9.11 28.43
C TRP A 82 27.48 -10.13 28.27
N TYR A 83 28.65 -9.70 27.81
CA TYR A 83 29.74 -10.61 27.41
C TYR A 83 30.74 -10.95 28.54
N THR A 84 30.90 -10.08 29.54
CA THR A 84 31.93 -10.24 30.59
C THR A 84 31.51 -11.17 31.73
N SER A 85 30.22 -11.49 31.85
CA SER A 85 29.67 -12.27 32.97
C SER A 85 29.58 -13.79 32.74
N ARG A 86 29.99 -14.32 31.56
CA ARG A 86 29.96 -15.76 31.25
C ARG A 86 31.32 -16.45 31.19
N ARG A 87 32.42 -15.73 31.40
CA ARG A 87 33.79 -16.25 31.17
C ARG A 87 34.64 -16.35 32.43
N SER A 88 34.00 -16.61 33.57
CA SER A 88 34.66 -16.88 34.85
C SER A 88 33.97 -18.02 35.59
N SER A 89 34.28 -19.26 35.16
CA SER A 89 34.24 -20.49 35.97
C SER A 89 35.21 -21.49 35.37
#